data_AF-A0A6L7X6X5-F1
#
_entry.id   AF-A0A6L7X6X5-F1
#
_cell.length_a   1.000
_cell.length_b   1.000
_cell.length_c   1.000
_cell.angle_alpha   90.00
_cell.angle_beta   90.00
_cell.angle_gamma   90.00
#
_symmetry.space_group_name_H-M   'P 1'
#
loop_
_entity.id
_entity.type
_entity.pdbx_description
1 polymer ?
#
loop_
_entity_poly.entity_id
_entity_poly.type
_entity_poly.pdbx_seq_one_letter_code
_entity_poly.pdbx_strand_id
1 'polypeptide(L)'
;MPSRQRRRLGKMRGRRSRPMAEGALFLLWASFVAAGCAAVTSVMYALQPRLRLAWAIRRVEATEPPLPGPEPGPVRSPTLGGVATLSVWAAAALGVVGLVMRSIALDHAPYSNLFEFSMSFGIAIVLLYGIFELRSGTRLAGAFVLPVACGLYGSALAFPSQGQEILVPALQSPTLLSIHVALMILSYAVLAVAFGAAAMHLLQGFPLRVERSGGRYEWLPSAERCDELTFRAVLVGFPLLAAGIALGAFWANDAWGRYWGWDPKETAALVTWLIFATYIHGRGLRQLRGARKAWIVVLGFFAVMFTYLGVNLWISGLHSYAGV
;
A
#
# COMPACT_ATOMS: atom_id res chain seq x y z
N MET A 1 49.28 16.67 1.35
CA MET A 1 48.97 15.79 0.19
C MET A 1 47.59 15.08 0.21
N PRO A 2 46.86 14.83 1.33
CA PRO A 2 45.56 14.10 1.29
C PRO A 2 44.35 14.87 0.73
N SER A 3 44.40 16.21 0.73
CA SER A 3 43.24 17.07 0.42
C SER A 3 42.86 17.12 -1.07
N ARG A 4 43.84 17.04 -1.98
CA ARG A 4 43.59 17.02 -3.43
C ARG A 4 42.99 15.70 -3.92
N GLN A 5 43.38 14.59 -3.31
CA GLN A 5 42.88 13.25 -3.64
C GLN A 5 41.45 13.06 -3.14
N ARG A 6 41.12 13.53 -1.92
CA ARG A 6 39.73 13.62 -1.42
C ARG A 6 38.84 14.51 -2.29
N ARG A 7 39.34 15.68 -2.73
CA ARG A 7 38.59 16.56 -3.66
C ARG A 7 38.35 15.93 -5.04
N ARG A 8 39.31 15.17 -5.57
CA ARG A 8 39.15 14.44 -6.84
C ARG A 8 38.17 13.28 -6.71
N LEU A 9 38.24 12.51 -5.63
CA LEU A 9 37.28 11.44 -5.32
C LEU A 9 35.86 12.00 -5.12
N GLY A 10 35.70 13.12 -4.40
CA GLY A 10 34.42 13.82 -4.25
C GLY A 10 33.86 14.34 -5.58
N LYS A 11 34.70 14.92 -6.45
CA LYS A 11 34.28 15.34 -7.81
C LYS A 11 33.89 14.16 -8.71
N MET A 12 34.58 13.03 -8.63
CA MET A 12 34.22 11.82 -9.39
C MET A 12 32.94 11.16 -8.87
N ARG A 13 32.74 11.13 -7.53
CA ARG A 13 31.51 10.64 -6.89
C ARG A 13 30.30 11.53 -7.24
N GLY A 14 30.48 12.85 -7.26
CA GLY A 14 29.47 13.82 -7.69
C GLY A 14 29.09 13.75 -9.17
N ARG A 15 30.01 13.32 -10.06
CA ARG A 15 29.75 13.22 -11.51
C ARG A 15 29.02 11.94 -11.92
N ARG A 16 29.18 10.84 -11.15
CA ARG A 16 28.43 9.58 -11.36
C ARG A 16 27.08 9.53 -10.64
N SER A 17 26.95 10.20 -9.50
CA SER A 17 25.71 10.18 -8.69
C SER A 17 24.55 10.96 -9.32
N ARG A 18 24.82 12.07 -10.00
CA ARG A 18 23.78 12.89 -10.66
C ARG A 18 22.90 12.13 -11.68
N PRO A 19 23.47 11.46 -12.72
CA PRO A 19 22.65 10.72 -13.67
C PRO A 19 21.92 9.53 -13.03
N MET A 20 22.49 8.91 -11.99
CA MET A 20 21.81 7.85 -11.24
C MET A 20 20.63 8.39 -10.43
N ALA A 21 20.76 9.56 -9.79
CA ALA A 21 19.69 10.20 -9.04
C ALA A 21 18.53 10.63 -9.96
N GLU A 22 18.85 11.19 -11.13
CA GLU A 22 17.85 11.55 -12.15
C GLU A 22 17.14 10.31 -12.71
N GLY A 23 17.91 9.25 -13.04
CA GLY A 23 17.34 7.97 -13.48
C GLY A 23 16.47 7.30 -12.42
N ALA A 24 16.85 7.38 -11.15
CA ALA A 24 16.03 6.90 -10.04
C ALA A 24 14.69 7.66 -9.95
N LEU A 25 14.72 9.00 -10.03
CA LEU A 25 13.50 9.81 -10.05
C LEU A 25 12.60 9.47 -11.24
N PHE A 26 13.17 9.28 -12.43
CA PHE A 26 12.41 8.86 -13.61
C PHE A 26 11.69 7.52 -13.37
N LEU A 27 12.39 6.51 -12.85
CA LEU A 27 11.81 5.19 -12.57
C LEU A 27 10.72 5.25 -11.50
N LEU A 28 10.92 6.07 -10.46
CA LEU A 28 9.92 6.30 -9.42
C LEU A 28 8.64 6.92 -10.00
N TRP A 29 8.75 7.92 -10.87
CA TRP A 29 7.59 8.50 -11.55
C TRP A 29 6.95 7.56 -12.57
N ALA A 30 7.76 6.77 -13.30
CA ALA A 30 7.24 5.74 -14.20
C ALA A 30 6.46 4.66 -13.43
N SER A 31 6.91 4.31 -12.22
CA SER A 31 6.18 3.42 -11.30
C SER A 31 4.82 3.99 -10.90
N PHE A 32 4.75 5.30 -10.62
CA PHE A 32 3.46 5.97 -10.33
C PHE A 32 2.50 5.89 -11.52
N VAL A 33 2.96 6.21 -12.73
CA VAL A 33 2.12 6.13 -13.94
C VAL A 33 1.64 4.69 -14.17
N ALA A 34 2.53 3.70 -14.04
CA ALA A 34 2.17 2.29 -14.18
C ALA A 34 1.18 1.83 -13.10
N ALA A 35 1.31 2.31 -11.86
CA ALA A 35 0.36 2.04 -10.79
C ALA A 35 -1.01 2.69 -11.06
N GLY A 36 -1.04 3.89 -11.65
CA GLY A 36 -2.26 4.52 -12.14
C GLY A 36 -2.96 3.67 -13.21
N CYS A 37 -2.21 3.19 -14.21
CA CYS A 37 -2.73 2.23 -15.20
C CYS A 37 -3.26 0.95 -14.55
N ALA A 38 -2.54 0.40 -13.56
CA ALA A 38 -2.97 -0.77 -12.81
C ALA A 38 -4.28 -0.52 -12.03
N ALA A 39 -4.42 0.64 -11.38
CA ALA A 39 -5.65 1.00 -10.66
C ALA A 39 -6.83 1.13 -11.61
N VAL A 40 -6.67 1.86 -12.72
CA VAL A 40 -7.72 2.04 -13.74
C VAL A 40 -8.15 0.70 -14.32
N THR A 41 -7.19 -0.13 -14.74
CA THR A 41 -7.49 -1.45 -15.32
C THR A 41 -8.11 -2.42 -14.32
N SER A 42 -7.73 -2.34 -13.03
CA SER A 42 -8.36 -3.13 -11.95
C SER A 42 -9.80 -2.70 -11.68
N VAL A 43 -10.09 -1.40 -11.69
CA VAL A 43 -11.46 -0.86 -11.58
C VAL A 43 -12.28 -1.25 -12.81
N MET A 44 -11.72 -1.12 -14.01
CA MET A 44 -12.38 -1.57 -15.24
C MET A 44 -12.70 -3.06 -15.18
N TYR A 45 -11.74 -3.90 -14.75
CA TYR A 45 -11.93 -5.32 -14.53
C TYR A 45 -13.09 -5.59 -13.54
N ALA A 46 -13.16 -4.85 -12.44
CA ALA A 46 -14.26 -4.94 -11.48
C ALA A 46 -15.62 -4.56 -12.07
N LEU A 47 -15.66 -3.59 -12.99
CA LEU A 47 -16.89 -3.09 -13.63
C LEU A 47 -17.33 -3.90 -14.87
N GLN A 48 -16.47 -4.75 -15.44
CA GLN A 48 -16.77 -5.52 -16.66
C GLN A 48 -18.10 -6.29 -16.63
N PRO A 49 -18.49 -6.99 -15.54
CA PRO A 49 -19.77 -7.71 -15.52
C PRO A 49 -20.98 -6.79 -15.70
N ARG A 50 -20.92 -5.57 -15.16
CA ARG A 50 -22.00 -4.57 -15.24
C ARG A 50 -22.11 -3.95 -16.63
N LEU A 51 -20.97 -3.65 -17.25
CA LEU A 51 -20.94 -3.12 -18.61
C LEU A 51 -21.50 -4.12 -19.62
N ARG A 52 -21.20 -5.42 -19.43
CA ARG A 52 -21.75 -6.49 -20.28
C ARG A 52 -23.26 -6.66 -20.10
N LEU A 53 -23.77 -6.60 -18.88
CA LEU A 53 -25.22 -6.68 -18.61
C LEU A 53 -25.96 -5.47 -19.18
N ALA A 54 -25.45 -4.25 -18.96
CA ALA A 54 -26.06 -3.03 -19.49
C ALA A 54 -26.03 -2.99 -21.02
N TRP A 55 -24.94 -3.47 -21.64
CA TRP A 55 -24.87 -3.61 -23.09
C TRP A 55 -25.84 -4.66 -23.64
N ALA A 56 -25.98 -5.80 -22.96
CA ALA A 56 -26.95 -6.84 -23.32
C ALA A 56 -28.40 -6.34 -23.22
N ILE A 57 -28.76 -5.64 -22.14
CA ILE A 57 -30.10 -5.05 -21.94
C ILE A 57 -30.38 -4.01 -23.04
N ARG A 58 -29.45 -3.09 -23.31
CA ARG A 58 -29.61 -2.11 -24.40
C ARG A 58 -29.76 -2.77 -25.77
N ARG A 59 -29.12 -3.92 -26.00
CA ARG A 59 -29.24 -4.67 -27.26
C ARG A 59 -30.60 -5.34 -27.41
N VAL A 60 -31.15 -5.83 -26.30
CA VAL A 60 -32.52 -6.37 -26.23
C VAL A 60 -33.56 -5.27 -26.41
N GLU A 61 -33.32 -4.08 -25.85
CA GLU A 61 -34.19 -2.90 -26.04
C GLU A 61 -34.09 -2.29 -27.46
N ALA A 62 -32.98 -2.50 -28.17
CA ALA A 62 -32.69 -1.85 -29.46
C ALA A 62 -33.14 -2.64 -30.71
N THR A 63 -33.59 -3.89 -30.61
CA THR A 63 -34.02 -4.67 -31.78
C THR A 63 -35.12 -5.69 -31.45
N GLU A 64 -36.09 -5.81 -32.37
CA GLU A 64 -37.05 -6.92 -32.52
C GLU A 64 -36.44 -8.31 -32.25
N PRO A 65 -37.26 -9.31 -31.86
CA PRO A 65 -36.75 -10.61 -31.41
C PRO A 65 -35.85 -11.24 -32.48
N PRO A 66 -34.60 -11.60 -32.14
CA PRO A 66 -33.68 -12.13 -33.12
C PRO A 66 -34.10 -13.55 -33.52
N LEU A 67 -33.96 -13.87 -34.80
CA LEU A 67 -33.97 -15.25 -35.29
C LEU A 67 -32.95 -16.09 -34.47
N PRO A 68 -33.22 -17.37 -34.18
CA PRO A 68 -32.36 -18.19 -33.32
C PRO A 68 -31.01 -18.42 -33.99
N GLY A 69 -30.07 -17.52 -33.73
CA GLY A 69 -28.65 -17.68 -34.03
C GLY A 69 -27.96 -18.46 -32.92
N PRO A 70 -26.80 -19.07 -33.20
CA PRO A 70 -26.06 -19.82 -32.20
C PRO A 70 -25.79 -18.94 -30.98
N GLU A 71 -26.06 -19.46 -29.77
CA GLU A 71 -25.85 -18.73 -28.54
C GLU A 71 -24.41 -18.18 -28.50
N PRO A 72 -24.21 -16.89 -28.19
CA PRO A 72 -22.87 -16.36 -28.04
C PRO A 72 -22.18 -17.09 -26.90
N GLY A 73 -21.27 -18.00 -27.25
CA GLY A 73 -20.41 -18.68 -26.28
C GLY A 73 -19.70 -17.68 -25.39
N PRO A 74 -19.32 -18.05 -24.16
CA PRO A 74 -18.70 -17.13 -23.21
C PRO A 74 -17.45 -16.51 -23.83
N VAL A 75 -17.54 -15.24 -24.25
CA VAL A 75 -16.38 -14.44 -24.63
C VAL A 75 -15.59 -14.18 -23.36
N ARG A 76 -14.71 -15.14 -23.03
CA ARG A 76 -13.60 -14.94 -22.11
C ARG A 76 -12.83 -13.76 -22.69
N SER A 77 -12.89 -12.57 -22.09
CA SER A 77 -11.94 -11.50 -22.45
C SER A 77 -10.69 -11.77 -21.63
N PRO A 78 -9.65 -12.41 -22.18
CA PRO A 78 -8.47 -12.81 -21.42
C PRO A 78 -7.54 -11.60 -21.16
N THR A 79 -7.93 -10.38 -21.55
CA THR A 79 -7.03 -9.24 -21.69
C THR A 79 -7.02 -8.33 -20.46
N LEU A 80 -8.16 -7.84 -19.95
CA LEU A 80 -8.14 -6.78 -18.93
C LEU A 80 -7.58 -7.20 -17.57
N GLY A 81 -7.94 -8.39 -17.08
CA GLY A 81 -7.37 -8.91 -15.84
C GLY A 81 -5.86 -9.18 -15.96
N GLY A 82 -5.40 -9.69 -17.10
CA GLY A 82 -3.98 -9.92 -17.37
C GLY A 82 -3.20 -8.61 -17.53
N VAL A 83 -3.77 -7.60 -18.19
CA VAL A 83 -3.20 -6.26 -18.30
C VAL A 83 -3.11 -5.59 -16.94
N ALA A 84 -4.11 -5.76 -16.07
CA ALA A 84 -4.05 -5.25 -14.70
C ALA A 84 -2.89 -5.89 -13.93
N THR A 85 -2.80 -7.23 -13.92
CA THR A 85 -1.68 -7.95 -13.28
C THR A 85 -0.32 -7.52 -13.84
N LEU A 86 -0.19 -7.42 -15.17
CA LEU A 86 1.03 -6.97 -15.82
C LEU A 86 1.41 -5.55 -15.39
N SER A 87 0.43 -4.65 -15.34
CA SER A 87 0.65 -3.25 -14.93
C SER A 87 1.09 -3.15 -13.48
N VAL A 88 0.55 -3.98 -12.59
CA VAL A 88 0.98 -4.08 -11.18
C VAL A 88 2.44 -4.48 -11.09
N TRP A 89 2.85 -5.54 -11.81
CA TRP A 89 4.23 -6.01 -11.78
C TRP A 89 5.21 -5.06 -12.46
N ALA A 90 4.79 -4.38 -13.54
CA ALA A 90 5.57 -3.32 -14.15
C ALA A 90 5.79 -2.15 -13.18
N ALA A 91 4.72 -1.70 -12.49
CA ALA A 91 4.82 -0.66 -11.47
C ALA A 91 5.74 -1.08 -10.31
N ALA A 92 5.59 -2.31 -9.80
CA ALA A 92 6.44 -2.84 -8.74
C ALA A 92 7.91 -2.92 -9.17
N ALA A 93 8.21 -3.43 -10.38
CA ALA A 93 9.57 -3.54 -10.88
C ALA A 93 10.23 -2.17 -11.07
N LEU A 94 9.55 -1.23 -11.73
CA LEU A 94 10.02 0.15 -11.91
C LEU A 94 10.27 0.82 -10.56
N GLY A 95 9.34 0.65 -9.62
CA GLY A 95 9.43 1.23 -8.28
C GLY A 95 10.59 0.69 -7.48
N VAL A 96 10.73 -0.64 -7.40
CA VAL A 96 11.82 -1.29 -6.65
C VAL A 96 13.18 -0.93 -7.24
N VAL A 97 13.33 -0.96 -8.57
CA VAL A 97 14.59 -0.54 -9.23
C VAL A 97 14.85 0.94 -8.97
N GLY A 98 13.84 1.79 -9.06
CA GLY A 98 13.94 3.21 -8.74
C GLY A 98 14.39 3.48 -7.30
N LEU A 99 13.82 2.78 -6.32
CA LEU A 99 14.24 2.87 -4.92
C LEU A 99 15.67 2.40 -4.71
N VAL A 100 16.05 1.26 -5.28
CA VAL A 100 17.43 0.74 -5.16
C VAL A 100 18.43 1.70 -5.78
N MET A 101 18.15 2.21 -6.99
CA MET A 101 19.00 3.22 -7.63
C MET A 101 19.08 4.49 -6.79
N ARG A 102 17.97 4.91 -6.17
CA ARG A 102 17.94 6.08 -5.29
C ARG A 102 18.79 5.85 -4.04
N SER A 103 18.69 4.68 -3.40
CA SER A 103 19.52 4.32 -2.24
C SER A 103 21.01 4.40 -2.58
N ILE A 104 21.40 3.89 -3.75
CA ILE A 104 22.80 3.92 -4.20
C ILE A 104 23.25 5.35 -4.50
N ALA A 105 22.38 6.17 -5.08
CA ALA A 105 22.70 7.56 -5.40
C ALA A 105 22.88 8.44 -4.16
N LEU A 106 22.10 8.19 -3.10
CA LEU A 106 22.09 8.96 -1.85
C LEU A 106 22.97 8.37 -0.74
N ASP A 107 23.48 7.13 -0.89
CA ASP A 107 24.30 6.42 0.09
C ASP A 107 23.57 6.10 1.41
N HIS A 108 22.24 6.13 1.40
CA HIS A 108 21.38 5.77 2.52
C HIS A 108 20.03 5.23 2.02
N ALA A 109 19.24 4.62 2.91
CA ALA A 109 17.89 4.18 2.57
C ALA A 109 16.98 5.40 2.23
N PRO A 110 16.10 5.32 1.21
CA PRO A 110 15.30 6.44 0.71
C PRO A 110 14.07 6.63 1.60
N TYR A 111 14.30 7.01 2.86
CA TYR A 111 13.27 7.29 3.86
C TYR A 111 13.50 8.67 4.53
N SER A 112 14.32 9.52 3.91
CA SER A 112 14.84 10.74 4.55
C SER A 112 13.80 11.86 4.65
N ASN A 113 12.82 11.87 3.74
CA ASN A 113 11.76 12.89 3.71
C ASN A 113 10.41 12.27 3.31
N LEU A 114 9.34 13.07 3.40
CA LEU A 114 7.99 12.62 3.04
C LEU A 114 7.83 12.23 1.57
N PHE A 115 8.59 12.81 0.63
CA PHE A 115 8.60 12.34 -0.77
C PHE A 115 9.05 10.88 -0.83
N GLU A 116 10.22 10.57 -0.28
CA GLU A 116 10.80 9.23 -0.36
C GLU A 116 10.00 8.20 0.43
N PHE A 117 9.47 8.59 1.58
CA PHE A 117 8.58 7.75 2.38
C PHE A 117 7.29 7.44 1.63
N SER A 118 6.64 8.46 1.03
CA SER A 118 5.41 8.29 0.23
C SER A 118 5.62 7.33 -0.94
N MET A 119 6.71 7.54 -1.70
CA MET A 119 7.07 6.69 -2.83
C MET A 119 7.34 5.26 -2.37
N SER A 120 8.16 5.08 -1.34
CA SER A 120 8.50 3.76 -0.78
C SER A 120 7.27 3.01 -0.29
N PHE A 121 6.36 3.70 0.38
CA PHE A 121 5.13 3.11 0.89
C PHE A 121 4.17 2.73 -0.24
N GLY A 122 3.98 3.60 -1.24
CA GLY A 122 3.19 3.28 -2.44
C GLY A 122 3.73 2.05 -3.17
N ILE A 123 5.06 1.98 -3.37
CA ILE A 123 5.74 0.84 -4.01
C ILE A 123 5.53 -0.45 -3.21
N ALA A 124 5.67 -0.38 -1.89
CA ALA A 124 5.43 -1.54 -1.02
C ALA A 124 3.99 -2.04 -1.10
N ILE A 125 2.99 -1.15 -1.17
CA ILE A 125 1.58 -1.55 -1.39
C ILE A 125 1.43 -2.26 -2.73
N VAL A 126 1.94 -1.70 -3.82
CA VAL A 126 1.83 -2.29 -5.17
C VAL A 126 2.49 -3.67 -5.21
N LEU A 127 3.69 -3.80 -4.66
CA LEU A 127 4.45 -5.06 -4.62
C LEU A 127 3.71 -6.13 -3.79
N LEU A 128 3.33 -5.80 -2.55
CA LEU A 128 2.68 -6.76 -1.66
C LEU A 128 1.26 -7.11 -2.11
N TYR A 129 0.55 -6.17 -2.75
CA TYR A 129 -0.69 -6.45 -3.45
C TYR A 129 -0.47 -7.43 -4.60
N GLY A 130 0.55 -7.24 -5.44
CA GLY A 130 0.88 -8.18 -6.52
C GLY A 130 1.16 -9.60 -6.01
N ILE A 131 1.94 -9.72 -4.92
CA ILE A 131 2.19 -11.02 -4.26
C ILE A 131 0.90 -11.62 -3.70
N PHE A 132 0.06 -10.80 -3.07
CA PHE A 132 -1.24 -11.23 -2.56
C PHE A 132 -2.16 -11.71 -3.68
N GLU A 133 -2.21 -11.00 -4.81
CA GLU A 133 -2.99 -11.37 -5.99
C GLU A 133 -2.56 -12.74 -6.51
N LEU A 134 -1.25 -12.96 -6.68
CA LEU A 134 -0.70 -14.25 -7.12
C LEU A 134 -1.08 -15.41 -6.19
N ARG A 135 -1.06 -15.19 -4.87
CA ARG A 135 -1.36 -16.26 -3.89
C ARG A 135 -2.85 -16.48 -3.67
N SER A 136 -3.66 -15.43 -3.76
CA SER A 136 -5.09 -15.49 -3.45
C SER A 136 -5.97 -15.74 -4.67
N GLY A 137 -5.46 -15.47 -5.87
CA GLY A 137 -6.22 -15.42 -7.13
C GLY A 137 -7.23 -14.28 -7.21
N THR A 138 -7.24 -13.37 -6.23
CA THR A 138 -8.31 -12.36 -6.06
C THR A 138 -7.89 -11.02 -6.67
N ARG A 139 -7.92 -10.92 -8.00
CA ARG A 139 -7.57 -9.68 -8.74
C ARG A 139 -8.45 -8.49 -8.41
N LEU A 140 -9.68 -8.76 -7.96
CA LEU A 140 -10.64 -7.71 -7.62
C LEU A 140 -10.20 -6.83 -6.46
N ALA A 141 -9.35 -7.36 -5.58
CA ALA A 141 -8.79 -6.59 -4.47
C ALA A 141 -8.01 -5.36 -4.95
N GLY A 142 -7.43 -5.40 -6.17
CA GLY A 142 -6.68 -4.30 -6.75
C GLY A 142 -7.50 -3.02 -6.92
N ALA A 143 -8.81 -3.15 -7.18
CA ALA A 143 -9.72 -2.01 -7.28
C ALA A 143 -9.87 -1.23 -5.96
N PHE A 144 -9.53 -1.84 -4.82
CA PHE A 144 -9.60 -1.22 -3.48
C PHE A 144 -8.21 -0.85 -2.94
N VAL A 145 -7.20 -1.66 -3.25
CA VAL A 145 -5.84 -1.48 -2.72
C VAL A 145 -5.02 -0.47 -3.53
N LEU A 146 -5.09 -0.53 -4.87
CA LEU A 146 -4.26 0.33 -5.73
C LEU A 146 -4.60 1.82 -5.66
N PRO A 147 -5.87 2.25 -5.46
CA PRO A 147 -6.17 3.67 -5.23
C PRO A 147 -5.42 4.26 -4.02
N VAL A 148 -5.19 3.47 -2.97
CA VAL A 148 -4.39 3.88 -1.82
C VAL A 148 -2.94 4.15 -2.24
N ALA A 149 -2.33 3.24 -3.00
CA ALA A 149 -0.98 3.42 -3.52
C ALA A 149 -0.87 4.66 -4.43
N CYS A 150 -1.86 4.87 -5.32
CA CYS A 150 -1.93 6.06 -6.16
C CYS A 150 -2.08 7.34 -5.34
N GLY A 151 -2.86 7.32 -4.25
CA GLY A 151 -2.98 8.44 -3.32
C GLY A 151 -1.65 8.78 -2.64
N LEU A 152 -0.88 7.77 -2.23
CA LEU A 152 0.46 7.97 -1.66
C LEU A 152 1.42 8.56 -2.68
N TYR A 153 1.48 8.02 -3.90
CA TYR A 153 2.28 8.61 -4.97
C TYR A 153 1.85 10.04 -5.30
N GLY A 154 0.55 10.31 -5.35
CA GLY A 154 0.01 11.66 -5.55
C GLY A 154 0.44 12.60 -4.43
N SER A 155 0.43 12.15 -3.17
CA SER A 155 0.91 12.95 -2.04
C SER A 155 2.40 13.29 -2.13
N ALA A 156 3.22 12.43 -2.75
CA ALA A 156 4.64 12.68 -2.95
C ALA A 156 4.91 13.93 -3.80
N LEU A 157 3.99 14.30 -4.71
CA LEU A 157 4.10 15.52 -5.54
C LEU A 157 4.13 16.80 -4.70
N ALA A 158 3.62 16.77 -3.47
CA ALA A 158 3.58 17.94 -2.58
C ALA A 158 4.93 18.21 -1.88
N PHE A 159 5.90 17.28 -1.98
CA PHE A 159 7.15 17.35 -1.23
C PHE A 159 8.37 17.47 -2.14
N PRO A 160 9.45 18.14 -1.69
CA PRO A 160 10.69 18.24 -2.46
C PRO A 160 11.28 16.86 -2.77
N SER A 161 11.52 16.60 -4.05
CA SER A 161 12.13 15.34 -4.52
C SER A 161 13.66 15.33 -4.41
N GLN A 162 14.25 16.49 -4.13
CA GLN A 162 15.66 16.61 -3.78
C GLN A 162 15.85 15.99 -2.39
N GLY A 163 16.70 14.96 -2.28
CA GLY A 163 16.98 14.30 -1.00
C GLY A 163 17.52 15.29 0.03
N GLN A 164 17.31 15.03 1.33
CA GLN A 164 17.85 15.90 2.36
C GLN A 164 19.37 15.69 2.51
N GLU A 165 20.16 16.71 2.14
CA GLU A 165 21.63 16.67 2.26
C GLU A 165 22.11 16.80 3.72
N ILE A 166 21.33 17.48 4.58
CA ILE A 166 21.61 17.61 6.01
C ILE A 166 20.49 16.92 6.78
N LEU A 167 20.74 15.67 7.14
CA LEU A 167 19.87 14.91 8.04
C LEU A 167 19.95 15.52 9.45
N VAL A 168 18.84 15.62 10.17
CA VAL A 168 18.88 15.97 11.60
C VAL A 168 19.71 14.93 12.37
N PRO A 169 20.35 15.26 13.51
CA PRO A 169 21.24 14.34 14.22
C PRO A 169 20.64 12.96 14.51
N ALA A 170 19.34 12.89 14.81
CA ALA A 170 18.61 11.64 15.01
C ALA A 170 18.59 10.74 13.74
N LEU A 171 18.64 11.34 12.55
CA LEU A 171 18.69 10.68 11.24
C LEU A 171 20.13 10.46 10.73
N GLN A 172 21.17 11.02 11.36
CA GLN A 172 22.56 10.97 10.88
C GLN A 172 23.25 9.59 11.04
N SER A 173 22.58 8.61 11.64
CA SER A 173 22.89 7.18 11.67
C SER A 173 21.87 6.53 12.60
N PRO A 174 21.05 5.56 12.17
CA PRO A 174 21.41 4.15 12.39
C PRO A 174 20.73 3.14 11.45
N THR A 175 21.42 2.06 11.13
CA THR A 175 20.83 0.87 10.48
C THR A 175 19.51 0.45 11.14
N LEU A 176 19.40 0.63 12.46
CA LEU A 176 18.19 0.37 13.24
C LEU A 176 16.99 1.21 12.79
N LEU A 177 17.12 2.54 12.60
CA LEU A 177 16.01 3.39 12.13
C LEU A 177 15.57 2.97 10.73
N SER A 178 16.52 2.65 9.86
CA SER A 178 16.20 2.19 8.50
C SER A 178 15.42 0.87 8.52
N ILE A 179 15.82 -0.06 9.39
CA ILE A 179 15.09 -1.33 9.60
C ILE A 179 13.72 -1.07 10.21
N HIS A 180 13.61 -0.21 11.23
CA HIS A 180 12.35 0.20 11.83
C HIS A 180 11.39 0.74 10.76
N VAL A 181 11.82 1.76 10.00
CA VAL A 181 10.99 2.39 8.96
C VAL A 181 10.61 1.39 7.87
N ALA A 182 11.55 0.54 7.43
CA ALA A 182 11.25 -0.51 6.47
C ALA A 182 10.19 -1.49 7.00
N LEU A 183 10.28 -1.92 8.27
CA LEU A 183 9.28 -2.78 8.89
C LEU A 183 7.91 -2.10 9.00
N MET A 184 7.87 -0.81 9.35
CA MET A 184 6.63 -0.03 9.39
C MET A 184 6.00 0.05 7.99
N ILE A 185 6.78 0.35 6.95
CA ILE A 185 6.31 0.39 5.56
C ILE A 185 5.77 -0.97 5.12
N LEU A 186 6.49 -2.07 5.40
CA LEU A 186 6.04 -3.42 5.06
C LEU A 186 4.75 -3.79 5.80
N SER A 187 4.68 -3.52 7.10
CA SER A 187 3.47 -3.75 7.90
C SER A 187 2.28 -2.99 7.32
N TYR A 188 2.42 -1.68 7.14
CA TYR A 188 1.35 -0.83 6.64
C TYR A 188 0.89 -1.23 5.23
N ALA A 189 1.81 -1.68 4.37
CA ALA A 189 1.47 -2.15 3.04
C ALA A 189 0.66 -3.46 3.07
N VAL A 190 0.99 -4.41 3.96
CA VAL A 190 0.16 -5.60 4.17
C VAL A 190 -1.22 -5.22 4.75
N LEU A 191 -1.27 -4.26 5.68
CA LEU A 191 -2.52 -3.80 6.27
C LEU A 191 -3.40 -3.03 5.26
N ALA A 192 -2.82 -2.40 4.23
CA ALA A 192 -3.57 -1.85 3.10
C ALA A 192 -4.24 -2.95 2.27
N VAL A 193 -3.57 -4.10 2.09
CA VAL A 193 -4.18 -5.28 1.45
C VAL A 193 -5.32 -5.84 2.32
N ALA A 194 -5.14 -5.91 3.63
CA ALA A 194 -6.20 -6.29 4.56
C ALA A 194 -7.40 -5.34 4.48
N PHE A 195 -7.16 -4.04 4.40
CA PHE A 195 -8.19 -3.02 4.18
C PHE A 195 -8.96 -3.27 2.87
N GLY A 196 -8.28 -3.54 1.76
CA GLY A 196 -8.95 -3.86 0.49
C GLY A 196 -9.85 -5.10 0.59
N ALA A 197 -9.38 -6.15 1.28
CA ALA A 197 -10.18 -7.35 1.53
C ALA A 197 -11.39 -7.07 2.46
N ALA A 198 -11.21 -6.24 3.49
CA ALA A 198 -12.28 -5.83 4.40
C ALA A 198 -13.31 -4.94 3.68
N ALA A 199 -12.88 -4.05 2.79
CA ALA A 199 -13.77 -3.23 1.96
C ALA A 199 -14.64 -4.09 1.04
N MET A 200 -14.07 -5.12 0.40
CA MET A 200 -14.84 -6.11 -0.35
C MET A 200 -15.85 -6.85 0.54
N HIS A 201 -15.47 -7.24 1.77
CA HIS A 201 -16.39 -7.86 2.72
C HIS A 201 -17.57 -6.93 3.06
N LEU A 202 -17.31 -5.65 3.32
CA LEU A 202 -18.34 -4.65 3.62
C LEU A 202 -19.28 -4.44 2.43
N LEU A 203 -18.75 -4.43 1.20
CA LEU A 203 -19.55 -4.34 -0.01
C LEU A 203 -20.47 -5.54 -0.19
N GLN A 204 -19.99 -6.75 0.11
CA GLN A 204 -20.84 -7.95 0.05
C GLN A 204 -22.01 -7.90 1.03
N GLY A 205 -21.91 -7.08 2.07
CA GLY A 205 -22.97 -6.83 3.04
C GLY A 205 -23.26 -8.04 3.93
N PHE A 206 -24.35 -7.93 4.70
CA PHE A 206 -24.80 -9.03 5.55
C PHE A 206 -25.53 -10.07 4.70
N PRO A 207 -25.25 -11.38 4.85
CA PRO A 207 -26.15 -12.40 4.32
C PRO A 207 -27.48 -12.25 5.04
N LEU A 208 -28.50 -11.76 4.33
CA LEU A 208 -29.87 -11.90 4.78
C LEU A 208 -30.12 -13.41 4.88
N ARG A 209 -30.65 -13.82 6.02
CA ARG A 209 -30.85 -15.21 6.44
C ARG A 209 -31.38 -16.04 5.24
N VAL A 210 -30.67 -17.11 4.88
CA VAL A 210 -31.01 -18.10 3.83
C VAL A 210 -30.47 -17.81 2.41
N GLU A 211 -29.17 -17.57 2.27
CA GLU A 211 -28.50 -17.90 1.00
C GLU A 211 -27.23 -18.70 1.27
N ARG A 212 -27.38 -20.02 1.18
CA ARG A 212 -26.27 -20.96 1.17
C ARG A 212 -25.51 -20.69 -0.14
N SER A 213 -24.33 -20.08 -0.04
CA SER A 213 -23.28 -20.02 -1.08
C SER A 213 -23.29 -18.90 -2.14
N GLY A 214 -24.16 -17.89 -2.05
CA GLY A 214 -24.06 -16.66 -2.86
C GLY A 214 -24.09 -15.43 -1.97
N GLY A 215 -23.09 -14.55 -2.06
CA GLY A 215 -23.23 -13.24 -1.40
C GLY A 215 -23.93 -12.24 -2.34
N ARG A 216 -24.25 -11.04 -1.84
CA ARG A 216 -25.05 -10.02 -2.54
C ARG A 216 -24.59 -9.73 -3.98
N TYR A 217 -23.30 -9.82 -4.25
CA TYR A 217 -22.72 -9.61 -5.56
C TYR A 217 -21.94 -10.87 -5.99
N GLU A 218 -22.39 -11.51 -7.06
CA GLU A 218 -21.77 -12.74 -7.60
C GLU A 218 -20.35 -12.52 -8.15
N TRP A 219 -20.03 -11.30 -8.59
CA TRP A 219 -18.71 -10.93 -9.12
C TRP A 219 -17.67 -10.63 -8.03
N LEU A 220 -18.13 -10.46 -6.78
CA LEU A 220 -17.26 -10.31 -5.61
C LEU A 220 -17.02 -11.69 -4.97
N PRO A 221 -15.83 -11.94 -4.40
CA PRO A 221 -15.62 -13.11 -3.56
C PRO A 221 -16.66 -13.15 -2.43
N SER A 222 -16.98 -14.37 -1.96
CA SER A 222 -17.90 -14.53 -0.84
C SER A 222 -17.42 -13.77 0.39
N ALA A 223 -18.34 -13.32 1.25
CA ALA A 223 -17.99 -12.60 2.47
C ALA A 223 -17.03 -13.42 3.36
N GLU A 224 -17.16 -14.74 3.36
CA GLU A 224 -16.27 -15.69 4.03
C GLU A 224 -14.86 -15.67 3.43
N ARG A 225 -14.75 -15.67 2.09
CA ARG A 225 -13.46 -15.55 1.41
C ARG A 225 -12.80 -14.20 1.69
N CYS A 226 -13.55 -13.10 1.61
CA CYS A 226 -13.04 -11.78 1.95
C CYS A 226 -12.55 -11.71 3.41
N ASP A 227 -13.28 -12.31 4.35
CA ASP A 227 -12.86 -12.39 5.74
C ASP A 227 -11.57 -13.19 5.92
N GLU A 228 -11.47 -14.35 5.27
CA GLU A 228 -10.28 -15.19 5.35
C GLU A 228 -9.05 -14.48 4.78
N LEU A 229 -9.22 -13.77 3.65
CA LEU A 229 -8.16 -12.95 3.05
C LEU A 229 -7.75 -11.80 3.99
N THR A 230 -8.73 -11.13 4.59
CA THR A 230 -8.50 -10.06 5.56
C THR A 230 -7.69 -10.59 6.76
N PHE A 231 -8.11 -11.71 7.33
CA PHE A 231 -7.42 -12.32 8.47
C PHE A 231 -5.99 -12.74 8.13
N ARG A 232 -5.77 -13.40 6.99
CA ARG A 232 -4.41 -13.79 6.56
C ARG A 232 -3.49 -12.58 6.40
N ALA A 233 -4.00 -11.50 5.84
CA ALA A 233 -3.23 -10.27 5.70
C ALA A 233 -2.93 -9.65 7.08
N VAL A 234 -3.93 -9.51 7.96
CA VAL A 234 -3.70 -8.98 9.32
C VAL A 234 -2.74 -9.86 10.12
N LEU A 235 -2.80 -11.18 9.98
CA LEU A 235 -1.89 -12.11 10.66
C LEU A 235 -0.42 -11.89 10.28
N VAL A 236 -0.14 -11.36 9.09
CA VAL A 236 1.21 -10.96 8.66
C VAL A 236 1.52 -9.52 9.05
N GLY A 237 0.58 -8.58 8.83
CA GLY A 237 0.80 -7.15 9.09
C GLY A 237 0.94 -6.80 10.57
N PHE A 238 0.16 -7.45 11.44
CA PHE A 238 0.16 -7.20 12.89
C PHE A 238 1.50 -7.51 13.59
N PRO A 239 2.14 -8.68 13.42
CA PRO A 239 3.44 -8.92 14.05
C PRO A 239 4.53 -8.02 13.47
N LEU A 240 4.46 -7.65 12.18
CA LEU A 240 5.37 -6.66 11.61
C LEU A 240 5.16 -5.27 12.24
N LEU A 241 3.92 -4.89 12.53
CA LEU A 241 3.60 -3.64 13.23
C LEU A 241 4.21 -3.65 14.63
N ALA A 242 4.00 -4.73 15.38
CA ALA A 242 4.54 -4.89 16.73
C ALA A 242 6.07 -4.84 16.74
N ALA A 243 6.73 -5.57 15.84
CA ALA A 243 8.18 -5.56 15.70
C ALA A 243 8.71 -4.19 15.28
N GLY A 244 8.02 -3.50 14.37
CA GLY A 244 8.32 -2.14 13.99
C GLY A 244 8.25 -1.19 15.19
N ILE A 245 7.15 -1.19 15.94
CA ILE A 245 7.01 -0.36 17.17
C ILE A 245 8.12 -0.66 18.18
N ALA A 246 8.41 -1.95 18.42
CA ALA A 246 9.48 -2.34 19.34
C ALA A 246 10.86 -1.82 18.90
N LEU A 247 11.21 -1.98 17.61
CA LEU A 247 12.45 -1.42 17.06
C LEU A 247 12.47 0.11 17.13
N GLY A 248 11.32 0.76 16.93
CA GLY A 248 11.19 2.21 17.09
C GLY A 248 11.51 2.65 18.52
N ALA A 249 11.01 1.91 19.51
CA ALA A 249 11.31 2.16 20.91
C ALA A 249 12.80 1.94 21.25
N PHE A 250 13.42 0.87 20.73
CA PHE A 250 14.88 0.65 20.88
C PHE A 250 15.68 1.81 20.31
N TRP A 251 15.32 2.25 19.09
CA TRP A 251 15.96 3.40 18.46
C TRP A 251 15.74 4.71 19.24
N ALA A 252 14.54 4.94 19.77
CA ALA A 252 14.22 6.12 20.55
C ALA A 252 15.11 6.22 21.80
N ASN A 253 15.47 5.09 22.41
CA ASN A 253 16.41 5.07 23.52
C ASN A 253 17.81 5.52 23.11
N ASP A 254 18.29 5.06 21.95
CA ASP A 254 19.59 5.45 21.41
C ASP A 254 19.62 6.94 21.00
N ALA A 255 18.50 7.47 20.47
CA ALA A 255 18.41 8.83 19.97
C ALA A 255 18.10 9.87 21.06
N TRP A 256 17.25 9.54 22.03
CA TRP A 256 16.68 10.48 23.01
C TRP A 256 16.83 10.03 24.47
N GLY A 257 17.50 8.90 24.73
CA GLY A 257 17.76 8.39 26.08
C GLY A 257 16.55 7.76 26.78
N ARG A 258 15.48 7.43 26.05
CA ARG A 258 14.28 6.75 26.57
C ARG A 258 13.58 5.92 25.48
N TYR A 259 13.00 4.79 25.87
CA TYR A 259 12.27 3.89 24.96
C TYR A 259 10.91 4.43 24.48
N TRP A 260 10.27 5.30 25.26
CA TRP A 260 8.95 5.82 24.97
C TRP A 260 8.77 7.21 25.61
N GLY A 261 8.11 8.11 24.91
CA GLY A 261 7.91 9.51 25.28
C GLY A 261 6.47 10.01 25.19
N TRP A 262 5.50 9.18 24.80
CA TRP A 262 4.09 9.57 24.58
C TRP A 262 3.94 10.68 23.54
N ASP A 263 4.85 10.73 22.57
CA ASP A 263 4.69 11.69 21.49
C ASP A 263 3.49 11.30 20.59
N PRO A 264 2.99 12.23 19.76
CA PRO A 264 1.82 11.95 18.92
C PRO A 264 2.01 10.73 18.01
N LYS A 265 3.23 10.46 17.50
CA LYS A 265 3.47 9.34 16.59
C LYS A 265 3.52 8.00 17.34
N GLU A 266 4.21 7.94 18.47
CA GLU A 266 4.21 6.79 19.38
C GLU A 266 2.79 6.45 19.84
N THR A 267 2.03 7.45 20.28
CA THR A 267 0.66 7.27 20.76
C THR A 267 -0.26 6.78 19.64
N ALA A 268 -0.18 7.36 18.45
CA ALA A 268 -0.96 6.92 17.30
C ALA A 268 -0.59 5.48 16.85
N ALA A 269 0.70 5.12 16.91
CA ALA A 269 1.15 3.77 16.63
C ALA A 269 0.61 2.74 17.64
N LEU A 270 0.60 3.08 18.94
CA LEU A 270 0.02 2.23 19.98
C LEU A 270 -1.49 2.05 19.78
N VAL A 271 -2.24 3.12 19.51
CA VAL A 271 -3.68 3.05 19.22
C VAL A 271 -3.94 2.16 17.99
N THR A 272 -3.16 2.33 16.93
CA THR A 272 -3.25 1.50 15.72
C THR A 272 -3.01 0.02 16.05
N TRP A 273 -1.99 -0.29 16.84
CA TRP A 273 -1.71 -1.65 17.29
C TRP A 273 -2.86 -2.25 18.12
N LEU A 274 -3.43 -1.48 19.05
CA LEU A 274 -4.58 -1.91 19.86
C LEU A 274 -5.84 -2.20 19.03
N ILE A 275 -6.09 -1.44 17.96
CA ILE A 275 -7.20 -1.70 17.04
C ILE A 275 -7.02 -3.05 16.34
N PHE A 276 -5.82 -3.34 15.81
CA PHE A 276 -5.55 -4.63 15.19
C PHE A 276 -5.47 -5.79 16.19
N ALA A 277 -4.99 -5.54 17.41
CA ALA A 277 -5.05 -6.52 18.50
C ALA A 277 -6.51 -6.88 18.83
N THR A 278 -7.40 -5.89 18.86
CA THR A 278 -8.85 -6.09 19.04
C THR A 278 -9.44 -6.95 17.91
N TYR A 279 -9.02 -6.72 16.67
CA TYR A 279 -9.45 -7.56 15.54
C TYR A 279 -9.03 -9.02 15.69
N ILE A 280 -7.76 -9.28 16.03
CA ILE A 280 -7.23 -10.65 16.18
C ILE A 280 -7.87 -11.34 17.38
N HIS A 281 -7.90 -10.67 18.54
CA HIS A 281 -8.51 -11.19 19.77
C HIS A 281 -10.01 -11.47 19.55
N GLY A 282 -10.66 -10.63 18.76
CA GLY A 282 -12.07 -10.72 18.43
C GLY A 282 -12.48 -11.85 17.49
N ARG A 283 -11.54 -12.60 16.88
CA ARG A 283 -11.88 -13.58 15.82
C ARG A 283 -12.79 -14.72 16.29
N GLY A 284 -12.74 -15.08 17.57
CA GLY A 284 -13.62 -16.09 18.17
C GLY A 284 -14.92 -15.53 18.77
N LEU A 285 -15.06 -14.21 18.88
CA LEU A 285 -16.17 -13.60 19.61
C LEU A 285 -17.42 -13.52 18.73
N ARG A 286 -18.53 -14.12 19.20
CA ARG A 286 -19.84 -14.07 18.53
C ARG A 286 -20.30 -12.63 18.22
N GLN A 287 -19.89 -11.67 19.05
CA GLN A 287 -20.29 -10.27 18.96
C GLN A 287 -19.59 -9.50 17.82
N LEU A 288 -18.45 -10.01 17.31
CA LEU A 288 -17.64 -9.38 16.25
C LEU A 288 -17.79 -10.08 14.89
N ARG A 289 -18.90 -10.78 14.67
CA ARG A 289 -19.19 -11.46 13.39
C ARG A 289 -19.61 -10.48 12.28
N GLY A 290 -19.49 -10.94 11.04
CA GLY A 290 -19.94 -10.21 9.84
C GLY A 290 -19.24 -8.87 9.64
N ALA A 291 -19.99 -7.81 9.32
CA ALA A 291 -19.42 -6.50 8.98
C ALA A 291 -18.65 -5.81 10.12
N ARG A 292 -18.93 -6.14 11.40
CA ARG A 292 -18.31 -5.47 12.55
C ARG A 292 -16.78 -5.63 12.55
N LYS A 293 -16.28 -6.86 12.32
CA LYS A 293 -14.83 -7.11 12.21
C LYS A 293 -14.20 -6.42 11.00
N ALA A 294 -14.91 -6.31 9.88
CA ALA A 294 -14.41 -5.61 8.71
C ALA A 294 -14.28 -4.10 8.98
N TRP A 295 -15.22 -3.50 9.73
CA TRP A 295 -15.11 -2.12 10.19
C TRP A 295 -13.93 -1.88 11.14
N ILE A 296 -13.56 -2.84 11.99
CA ILE A 296 -12.36 -2.72 12.84
C ILE A 296 -11.10 -2.62 11.98
N VAL A 297 -10.98 -3.42 10.91
CA VAL A 297 -9.83 -3.36 9.98
C VAL A 297 -9.83 -2.04 9.21
N VAL A 298 -10.99 -1.57 8.77
CA VAL A 298 -11.12 -0.27 8.10
C VAL A 298 -10.68 0.85 9.03
N LEU A 299 -11.17 0.87 10.27
CA LEU A 299 -10.75 1.83 11.30
C LEU A 299 -9.24 1.73 11.57
N GLY A 300 -8.71 0.52 11.67
CA GLY A 300 -7.28 0.29 11.87
C GLY A 300 -6.43 0.84 10.73
N PHE A 301 -6.89 0.69 9.48
CA PHE A 301 -6.18 1.26 8.33
C PHE A 301 -6.26 2.79 8.30
N PHE A 302 -7.39 3.39 8.67
CA PHE A 302 -7.47 4.84 8.86
C PHE A 302 -6.53 5.32 9.99
N ALA A 303 -6.37 4.55 11.06
CA ALA A 303 -5.39 4.84 12.12
C ALA A 303 -3.93 4.74 11.61
N VAL A 304 -3.62 3.79 10.71
CA VAL A 304 -2.35 3.76 9.98
C VAL A 304 -2.14 5.04 9.18
N MET A 305 -3.14 5.46 8.39
CA MET A 305 -3.06 6.70 7.59
C MET A 305 -2.93 7.94 8.47
N PHE A 306 -3.57 7.97 9.64
CA PHE A 306 -3.43 9.06 10.60
C PHE A 306 -2.03 9.10 11.23
N THR A 307 -1.49 7.96 11.64
CA THR A 307 -0.10 7.85 12.13
C THR A 307 0.91 8.30 11.07
N TYR A 308 0.62 7.97 9.80
CA TYR A 308 1.46 8.33 8.66
C TYR A 308 1.32 9.80 8.23
N LEU A 309 0.16 10.27 7.76
CA LEU A 309 -0.02 11.64 7.27
C LEU A 309 -0.38 12.60 8.40
N GLY A 310 -1.31 12.20 9.26
CA GLY A 310 -1.91 13.11 10.22
C GLY A 310 -0.91 13.65 11.23
N VAL A 311 -0.10 12.77 11.81
CA VAL A 311 0.96 13.20 12.73
C VAL A 311 2.08 13.96 12.01
N ASN A 312 2.40 13.63 10.75
CA ASN A 312 3.46 14.35 10.03
C ASN A 312 3.04 15.75 9.57
N LEU A 313 1.75 15.99 9.30
CA LEU A 313 1.27 17.25 8.71
C LEU A 313 0.55 18.18 9.69
N TRP A 314 -0.16 17.62 10.69
CA TRP A 314 -1.04 18.40 11.57
C TRP A 314 -0.56 18.51 13.00
N ILE A 315 0.44 17.72 13.41
CA ILE A 315 0.87 17.67 14.81
C ILE A 315 2.40 17.76 14.88
N SER A 316 2.91 18.70 15.68
CA SER A 316 4.35 18.79 15.95
C SER A 316 4.76 17.76 17.01
N GLY A 317 5.87 17.07 16.78
CA GLY A 317 6.43 16.12 17.72
C GLY A 317 7.89 15.83 17.41
N LEU A 318 8.53 15.01 18.25
CA LEU A 318 9.91 14.59 18.03
C LEU A 318 10.06 13.98 16.65
N HIS A 319 9.05 13.26 16.14
CA HIS A 319 9.07 12.60 14.84
C HIS A 319 8.69 13.47 13.62
N SER A 320 8.54 14.79 13.76
CA SER A 320 8.13 15.69 12.66
C SER A 320 9.31 16.12 11.75
N TYR A 321 10.50 15.53 11.91
CA TYR A 321 11.70 15.85 11.13
C TYR A 321 11.69 15.39 9.66
N ALA A 322 10.60 14.76 9.18
CA ALA A 322 10.47 14.28 7.80
C ALA A 322 10.29 15.41 6.75
N GLY A 323 10.74 16.63 7.05
CA GLY A 323 10.93 17.70 6.07
C GLY A 323 9.66 18.32 5.50
N VAL A 324 8.74 18.72 6.39
CA VAL A 324 7.89 19.89 6.14
C VAL A 324 8.61 21.14 6.63
#